data_AF-A0A3M9Z6E4-F1
#
_entry.id   AF-A0A3M9Z6E4-F1
#
_cell.length_a   1.000
_cell.length_b   1.000
_cell.length_c   1.000
_cell.angle_alpha   90.00
_cell.angle_beta   90.00
_cell.angle_gamma   90.00
#
_symmetry.space_group_name_H-M   'P 1'
#
loop_
_entity.id
_entity.type
_entity.pdbx_description
1 polymer ?
#
loop_
_entity_poly.entity_id
_entity_poly.type
_entity_poly.pdbx_seq_one_letter_code
_entity_poly.pdbx_strand_id
1 'polypeptide(L)'
;MPSPKRSSPKLPLPHLLEAGSQALCLESLLADLPLHEFQVESHHTGMEIAQIFERHPSLPGVVLLEHGCFLGMISRQRLLEFLIRPRGTALFLPSALSVLYSYARTEHLMLTASTPILTAAQMALRRPPEQQSEPVVVQVDPQTYCLLDIHDLNIAYWQIRGVETQVRYERTQTQMIQTEKMASLGRLVDGVAHEILDPVGFIWGNLTHLSTYTTQIMQLLAAYEQHFPEVPPEITDLQDEIELDYLRNDLPQTIASIRAGADRLKNLVTSLQNFCHIDDVYPKPANIHDCLDSILLLLKSRLSGIQIVRNYGHLPPVSCFAGQLNQVFMNILTNAINALLNQAVQQEVASELRKRQSSIVGPEERLKPQITITTQVRSAPADSPDPIASRWVTIQIADNGPGIAAAKYQQILDSFSVENRADKETSLAVSYQIITAKHGGRFYLRSQPETIMASSVAPACSINHGTEFEIWLPLV
;
A
#
# COMPACT_ATOMS: atom_id res chain seq x y z
N MET A 1 -11.13 -74.54 38.78
CA MET A 1 -11.67 -73.17 38.67
C MET A 1 -10.60 -72.29 38.02
N PRO A 2 -10.55 -72.17 36.68
CA PRO A 2 -9.64 -71.25 36.04
C PRO A 2 -10.23 -69.84 36.12
N SER A 3 -9.38 -68.92 36.58
CA SER A 3 -9.62 -67.49 36.77
C SER A 3 -10.14 -66.83 35.48
N PRO A 4 -11.09 -65.87 35.54
CA PRO A 4 -11.60 -65.23 34.35
C PRO A 4 -10.51 -64.35 33.75
N LYS A 5 -10.24 -64.55 32.46
CA LYS A 5 -9.47 -63.63 31.62
C LYS A 5 -10.11 -62.24 31.74
N ARG A 6 -9.41 -61.30 32.40
CA ARG A 6 -9.74 -59.88 32.29
C ARG A 6 -9.63 -59.51 30.82
N SER A 7 -10.76 -59.18 30.19
CA SER A 7 -10.78 -58.53 28.89
C SER A 7 -10.08 -57.19 29.03
N SER A 8 -8.88 -57.06 28.46
CA SER A 8 -8.23 -55.77 28.27
C SER A 8 -9.16 -54.86 27.45
N PRO A 9 -9.27 -53.56 27.79
CA PRO A 9 -9.98 -52.61 26.94
C PRO A 9 -9.33 -52.62 25.55
N LYS A 10 -10.15 -52.59 24.49
CA LYS A 10 -9.64 -52.54 23.11
C LYS A 10 -8.85 -51.25 22.93
N LEU A 11 -7.64 -51.32 22.35
CA LEU A 11 -6.88 -50.12 22.00
C LEU A 11 -7.70 -49.23 21.05
N PRO A 12 -7.66 -47.90 21.22
CA PRO A 12 -8.23 -46.97 20.26
C PRO A 12 -7.51 -47.11 18.90
N LEU A 13 -8.26 -46.93 17.82
CA LEU A 13 -7.68 -46.92 16.47
C LEU A 13 -7.10 -45.52 16.18
N PRO A 14 -5.95 -45.43 15.50
CA PRO A 14 -5.43 -44.14 15.06
C PRO A 14 -6.39 -43.47 14.07
N HIS A 15 -6.64 -42.17 14.25
CA HIS A 15 -7.44 -41.36 13.34
C HIS A 15 -6.58 -40.23 12.77
N LEU A 16 -6.66 -40.03 11.45
CA LEU A 16 -6.08 -38.87 10.79
C LEU A 16 -7.16 -37.80 10.66
N LEU A 17 -6.94 -36.65 11.28
CA LEU A 17 -7.72 -35.45 11.08
C LEU A 17 -7.17 -34.79 9.80
N GLU A 18 -7.93 -34.86 8.71
CA GLU A 18 -7.51 -34.31 7.42
C GLU A 18 -7.39 -32.78 7.48
N ALA A 19 -6.39 -32.26 6.75
CA ALA A 19 -6.22 -30.84 6.53
C ALA A 19 -7.48 -30.23 5.87
N GLY A 20 -7.85 -29.02 6.29
CA GLY A 20 -8.90 -28.26 5.63
C GLY A 20 -8.59 -28.07 4.13
N SER A 21 -9.61 -28.06 3.27
CA SER A 21 -9.45 -27.94 1.81
C SER A 21 -9.04 -26.54 1.31
N GLN A 22 -8.65 -25.64 2.22
CA GLN A 22 -8.19 -24.29 1.89
C GLN A 22 -6.70 -24.27 1.61
N ALA A 23 -6.28 -23.45 0.64
CA ALA A 23 -4.87 -23.23 0.34
C ALA A 23 -4.17 -22.57 1.53
N LEU A 24 -2.99 -23.07 1.89
CA LEU A 24 -2.20 -22.53 2.99
C LEU A 24 -1.74 -21.08 2.71
N CYS A 25 -1.91 -20.21 3.69
CA CYS A 25 -1.51 -18.81 3.66
C CYS A 25 -0.67 -18.45 4.90
N LEU A 26 -0.27 -17.18 5.04
CA LEU A 26 0.56 -16.70 6.15
C LEU A 26 -0.12 -16.85 7.50
N GLU A 27 -1.45 -16.79 7.52
CA GLU A 27 -2.30 -16.90 8.70
C GLU A 27 -2.71 -18.34 9.03
N SER A 28 -2.32 -19.33 8.21
CA SER A 28 -2.67 -20.73 8.45
C SER A 28 -2.12 -21.25 9.79
N LEU A 29 -2.95 -22.03 10.46
CA LEU A 29 -2.74 -22.54 11.81
C LEU A 29 -2.37 -24.02 11.79
N LEU A 30 -1.84 -24.54 12.90
CA LEU A 30 -1.56 -25.98 13.01
C LEU A 30 -2.80 -26.87 12.85
N ALA A 31 -3.99 -26.34 13.16
CA ALA A 31 -5.27 -27.02 12.92
C ALA A 31 -5.54 -27.29 11.42
N ASP A 32 -4.91 -26.55 10.52
CA ASP A 32 -5.08 -26.70 9.07
C ASP A 32 -4.21 -27.82 8.47
N LEU A 33 -3.34 -28.44 9.29
CA LEU A 33 -2.44 -29.51 8.87
C LEU A 33 -2.99 -30.90 9.22
N PRO A 34 -2.52 -31.97 8.54
CA PRO A 34 -2.89 -33.33 8.91
C PRO A 34 -2.41 -33.67 10.34
N LEU A 35 -3.35 -33.90 11.25
CA LEU A 35 -3.07 -34.25 12.65
C LEU A 35 -3.42 -35.70 12.94
N HIS A 36 -2.49 -36.44 13.53
CA HIS A 36 -2.71 -37.84 13.91
C HIS A 36 -3.19 -37.94 15.36
N GLU A 37 -4.44 -38.31 15.56
CA GLU A 37 -4.98 -38.61 16.87
C GLU A 37 -4.72 -40.09 17.22
N PHE A 38 -3.76 -40.32 18.13
CA PHE A 38 -3.50 -41.64 18.68
C PHE A 38 -2.95 -41.51 20.11
N GLN A 39 -3.83 -41.70 21.08
CA GLN A 39 -3.57 -41.53 22.51
C GLN A 39 -3.86 -42.84 23.24
N VAL A 40 -2.94 -43.30 24.09
CA VAL A 40 -3.04 -44.60 24.75
C VAL A 40 -2.59 -44.47 26.22
N GLU A 41 -3.29 -45.15 27.12
CA GLU A 41 -2.88 -45.23 28.53
C GLU A 41 -1.56 -45.99 28.70
N SER A 42 -0.69 -45.53 29.59
CA SER A 42 0.70 -45.98 29.76
C SER A 42 0.86 -47.45 30.20
N HIS A 43 -0.22 -48.10 30.64
CA HIS A 43 -0.25 -49.51 31.04
C HIS A 43 -0.37 -50.50 29.88
N HIS A 44 -0.66 -50.03 28.66
CA HIS A 44 -0.62 -50.86 27.46
C HIS A 44 0.80 -51.31 27.14
N THR A 45 0.92 -52.36 26.33
CA THR A 45 2.21 -53.03 26.07
C THR A 45 2.89 -52.52 24.79
N GLY A 46 4.22 -52.65 24.73
CA GLY A 46 4.97 -52.34 23.51
C GLY A 46 4.54 -53.18 22.30
N MET A 47 4.10 -54.43 22.53
CA MET A 47 3.59 -55.33 21.47
C MET A 47 2.32 -54.79 20.80
N GLU A 48 1.39 -54.24 21.57
CA GLU A 48 0.14 -53.68 21.04
C GLU A 48 0.40 -52.46 20.15
N ILE A 49 1.30 -51.56 20.58
CA ILE A 49 1.69 -50.38 19.79
C ILE A 49 2.47 -50.76 18.54
N ALA A 50 3.39 -51.73 18.64
CA ALA A 50 4.15 -52.20 17.49
C ALA A 50 3.24 -52.75 16.37
N GLN A 51 2.18 -53.49 16.73
CA GLN A 51 1.19 -53.98 15.76
C GLN A 51 0.40 -52.85 15.11
N ILE A 52 0.08 -51.79 15.84
CA ILE A 52 -0.61 -50.61 15.29
C ILE A 52 0.31 -49.88 14.31
N PHE A 53 1.58 -49.67 14.67
CA PHE A 53 2.55 -49.03 13.78
C PHE A 53 2.80 -49.85 12.51
N GLU A 54 2.74 -51.18 12.57
CA GLU A 54 2.83 -52.04 11.38
C GLU A 54 1.61 -51.86 10.44
N ARG A 55 0.40 -51.74 11.02
CA ARG A 55 -0.84 -51.51 10.26
C ARG A 55 -1.01 -50.08 9.74
N HIS A 56 -0.39 -49.10 10.41
CA HIS A 56 -0.46 -47.67 10.08
C HIS A 56 0.95 -47.10 9.88
N PRO A 57 1.54 -47.24 8.69
CA PRO A 57 2.92 -46.81 8.43
C PRO A 57 3.14 -45.29 8.54
N SER A 58 2.11 -44.49 8.25
CA SER A 58 2.16 -43.01 8.29
C SER A 58 2.09 -42.43 9.70
N LEU A 59 1.80 -43.25 10.71
CA LEU A 59 1.61 -42.77 12.09
C LEU A 59 2.98 -42.38 12.70
N PRO A 60 3.19 -41.11 13.08
CA PRO A 60 4.50 -40.62 13.50
C PRO A 60 4.88 -41.05 14.93
N GLY A 61 3.91 -41.45 15.75
CA GLY A 61 4.14 -41.87 17.13
C GLY A 61 2.84 -42.18 17.88
N VAL A 62 2.96 -42.26 19.21
CA VAL A 62 1.85 -42.43 20.15
C VAL A 62 1.94 -41.41 21.28
N VAL A 63 0.82 -40.81 21.65
CA VAL A 63 0.70 -40.01 22.87
C VAL A 63 0.39 -40.93 24.04
N LEU A 64 1.10 -40.74 25.15
CA LEU A 64 0.94 -41.50 26.37
C LEU A 64 0.11 -40.70 27.39
N LEU A 65 -0.90 -41.37 27.93
CA LEU A 65 -1.72 -40.85 29.02
C LEU A 65 -1.49 -41.66 30.29
N GLU A 66 -1.64 -41.03 31.45
CA GLU A 66 -1.69 -41.69 32.75
C GLU A 66 -2.92 -41.19 33.49
N HIS A 67 -3.92 -42.06 33.66
CA HIS A 67 -5.22 -41.70 34.24
C HIS A 67 -5.91 -40.54 33.49
N GLY A 68 -5.84 -40.56 32.15
CA GLY A 68 -6.38 -39.50 31.30
C GLY A 68 -5.59 -38.18 31.30
N CYS A 69 -4.49 -38.08 32.04
CA CYS A 69 -3.60 -36.91 32.00
C CYS A 69 -2.46 -37.15 31.02
N PHE A 70 -2.05 -36.11 30.28
CA PHE A 70 -0.92 -36.19 29.37
C PHE A 70 0.38 -36.51 30.13
N LEU A 71 1.02 -37.63 29.78
CA LEU A 71 2.30 -38.05 30.34
C LEU A 71 3.47 -37.67 29.41
N GLY A 72 3.29 -37.84 28.10
CA GLY A 72 4.33 -37.60 27.10
C GLY A 72 4.00 -38.24 25.75
N MET A 73 5.00 -38.43 24.90
CA MET A 73 4.85 -39.16 23.65
C MET A 73 6.05 -40.08 23.38
N ILE A 74 5.84 -41.12 22.59
CA ILE A 74 6.90 -41.95 22.01
C ILE A 74 6.75 -41.91 20.50
N SER A 75 7.77 -41.40 19.80
CA SER A 75 7.78 -41.44 18.34
C SER A 75 8.02 -42.86 17.83
N ARG A 76 7.54 -43.12 16.61
CA ARG A 76 7.78 -44.37 15.90
C ARG A 76 9.27 -44.68 15.80
N GLN A 77 10.07 -43.66 15.46
CA GLN A 77 11.52 -43.77 15.37
C GLN A 77 12.12 -44.24 16.70
N ARG A 78 11.76 -43.60 17.82
CA ARG A 78 12.28 -43.99 19.14
C ARG A 78 11.89 -45.40 19.53
N LEU A 79 10.65 -45.81 19.31
CA LEU A 79 10.25 -47.18 19.56
C LEU A 79 11.15 -48.16 18.79
N LEU A 80 11.36 -47.92 17.49
CA LEU A 80 12.21 -48.78 16.65
C LEU A 80 13.67 -48.78 17.12
N GLU A 81 14.23 -47.62 17.47
CA GLU A 81 15.59 -47.50 18.00
C GLU A 81 15.81 -48.37 19.24
N PHE A 82 14.84 -48.42 20.16
CA PHE A 82 14.94 -49.26 21.36
C PHE A 82 14.69 -50.74 21.07
N LEU A 83 13.83 -51.08 20.12
CA LEU A 83 13.57 -52.47 19.72
C LEU A 83 14.77 -53.11 19.02
N ILE A 84 15.54 -52.35 18.24
CA ILE A 84 16.71 -52.83 17.50
C ILE A 84 17.93 -53.09 18.42
N ARG A 85 17.95 -52.54 19.63
CA ARG A 85 19.04 -52.78 20.60
C ARG A 85 19.15 -54.25 21.00
N PRO A 86 20.34 -54.73 21.42
CA PRO A 86 20.50 -56.09 21.94
C PRO A 86 19.48 -56.39 23.05
N ARG A 87 18.69 -57.46 22.89
CA ARG A 87 17.57 -57.85 23.78
C ARG A 87 16.41 -56.84 23.89
N GLY A 88 16.36 -55.81 23.04
CA GLY A 88 15.33 -54.77 23.07
C GLY A 88 13.91 -55.29 22.88
N THR A 89 13.69 -56.16 21.89
CA THR A 89 12.38 -56.79 21.64
C THR A 89 11.90 -57.62 22.83
N ALA A 90 12.76 -58.43 23.43
CA ALA A 90 12.44 -59.28 24.57
C ALA A 90 12.14 -58.47 25.85
N LEU A 91 12.76 -57.30 26.00
CA LEU A 91 12.59 -56.44 27.17
C LEU A 91 11.37 -55.50 27.04
N PHE A 92 11.17 -54.88 25.88
CA PHE A 92 10.21 -53.78 25.72
C PHE A 92 8.87 -54.18 25.10
N LEU A 93 8.79 -55.23 24.26
CA LEU A 93 7.50 -55.66 23.69
C LEU A 93 6.52 -56.20 24.75
N PRO A 94 6.92 -57.05 25.72
CA PRO A 94 5.99 -57.56 26.72
C PRO A 94 5.76 -56.60 27.90
N SER A 95 6.57 -55.55 28.00
CA SER A 95 6.50 -54.56 29.10
C SER A 95 5.48 -53.47 28.81
N ALA A 96 4.99 -52.85 29.88
CA ALA A 96 4.16 -51.65 29.78
C ALA A 96 4.93 -50.48 29.14
N LEU A 97 4.24 -49.61 28.41
CA LEU A 97 4.81 -48.43 27.76
C LEU A 97 5.43 -47.46 28.78
N SER A 98 4.92 -47.41 30.01
CA SER A 98 5.54 -46.64 31.10
C SER A 98 7.00 -47.04 31.35
N VAL A 99 7.34 -48.33 31.21
CA VAL A 99 8.71 -48.83 31.35
C VAL A 99 9.56 -48.30 30.20
N LEU A 100 9.10 -48.44 28.96
CA LEU A 100 9.82 -47.93 27.78
C LEU A 100 10.00 -46.40 27.87
N TYR A 101 8.95 -45.66 28.23
CA TYR A 101 8.97 -44.21 28.36
C TYR A 101 9.98 -43.74 29.40
N SER A 102 10.16 -44.48 30.50
CA SER A 102 11.17 -44.13 31.52
C SER A 102 12.61 -44.11 30.97
N TYR A 103 12.91 -44.95 29.96
CA TYR A 103 14.21 -44.97 29.28
C TYR A 103 14.26 -44.07 28.04
N ALA A 104 13.13 -43.88 27.38
CA ALA A 104 12.99 -43.13 26.12
C ALA A 104 12.46 -41.71 26.32
N ARG A 105 12.57 -41.15 27.53
CA ARG A 105 12.01 -39.84 27.87
C ARG A 105 12.70 -38.75 27.05
N THR A 106 11.94 -38.14 26.15
CA THR A 106 12.39 -37.02 25.31
C THR A 106 11.59 -35.77 25.65
N GLU A 107 12.25 -34.61 25.65
CA GLU A 107 11.55 -33.33 25.65
C GLU A 107 10.76 -33.21 24.35
N HIS A 108 9.47 -32.94 24.47
CA HIS A 108 8.56 -32.82 23.35
C HIS A 108 8.14 -31.35 23.20
N LEU A 109 7.95 -30.93 21.95
CA LEU A 109 7.38 -29.63 21.66
C LEU A 109 5.85 -29.76 21.68
N MET A 110 5.21 -29.14 22.66
CA MET A 110 3.75 -29.05 22.75
C MET A 110 3.29 -27.68 22.32
N LEU A 111 2.38 -27.61 21.35
CA LEU A 111 1.79 -26.39 20.83
C LEU A 111 0.26 -26.52 20.79
N THR A 112 -0.45 -25.40 20.83
CA THR A 112 -1.90 -25.37 20.63
C THR A 112 -2.26 -25.46 19.14
N ALA A 113 -3.42 -26.00 18.80
CA ALA A 113 -3.91 -26.04 17.43
C ALA A 113 -4.07 -24.64 16.79
N SER A 114 -4.26 -23.60 17.61
CA SER A 114 -4.31 -22.20 17.20
C SER A 114 -2.95 -21.53 16.93
N THR A 115 -1.85 -22.27 17.05
CA THR A 115 -0.51 -21.72 16.78
C THR A 115 -0.30 -21.56 15.27
N PRO A 116 0.21 -20.42 14.77
CA PRO A 116 0.54 -20.26 13.35
C PRO A 116 1.62 -21.23 12.87
N ILE A 117 1.48 -21.77 11.65
CA ILE A 117 2.41 -22.76 11.08
C ILE A 117 3.85 -22.24 11.04
N LEU A 118 4.06 -20.98 10.61
CA LEU A 118 5.39 -20.38 10.55
C LEU A 118 6.06 -20.30 11.94
N THR A 119 5.27 -19.99 12.97
CA THR A 119 5.77 -19.92 14.35
C THR A 119 6.12 -21.31 14.86
N ALA A 120 5.25 -22.29 14.63
CA ALA A 120 5.50 -23.68 14.99
C ALA A 120 6.76 -24.25 14.32
N ALA A 121 6.95 -24.00 13.02
CA ALA A 121 8.14 -24.41 12.28
C ALA A 121 9.42 -23.75 12.82
N GLN A 122 9.39 -22.46 13.15
CA GLN A 122 10.54 -21.78 13.78
C GLN A 122 10.89 -22.37 15.15
N MET A 123 9.87 -22.65 15.98
CA MET A 123 10.09 -23.31 17.28
C MET A 123 10.64 -24.73 17.09
N ALA A 124 10.14 -25.45 16.09
CA ALA A 124 10.62 -26.79 15.75
C ALA A 124 12.08 -26.79 15.30
N LEU A 125 12.52 -25.80 14.50
CA LEU A 125 13.90 -25.63 14.03
C LEU A 125 14.88 -25.21 15.14
N ARG A 126 14.39 -24.55 16.21
CA ARG A 126 15.21 -24.17 17.37
C ARG A 126 15.53 -25.36 18.29
N ARG A 127 14.90 -26.51 18.09
CA ARG A 127 15.18 -27.73 18.86
C ARG A 127 16.59 -28.26 18.57
N PRO A 128 17.22 -28.97 19.53
CA PRO A 128 18.45 -29.71 19.29
C PRO A 128 18.33 -30.63 18.07
N PRO A 129 19.41 -30.85 17.29
CA PRO A 129 19.39 -31.66 16.06
C PRO A 129 18.79 -33.06 16.25
N GLU A 130 19.02 -33.66 17.42
CA GLU A 130 18.53 -34.99 17.81
C GLU A 130 17.01 -35.05 18.01
N GLN A 131 16.35 -33.90 18.18
CA GLN A 131 14.91 -33.74 18.39
C GLN A 131 14.21 -33.10 17.19
N GLN A 132 14.97 -32.67 16.18
CA GLN A 132 14.39 -32.04 14.99
C GLN A 132 13.58 -33.02 14.14
N SER A 133 13.86 -34.33 14.21
CA SER A 133 13.03 -35.35 13.56
C SER A 133 11.84 -35.80 14.41
N GLU A 134 11.74 -35.35 15.67
CA GLU A 134 10.67 -35.76 16.56
C GLU A 134 9.35 -35.01 16.21
N PRO A 135 8.20 -35.70 16.24
CA PRO A 135 6.91 -35.09 15.93
C PRO A 135 6.57 -33.97 16.93
N VAL A 136 5.64 -33.11 16.55
CA VAL A 136 5.13 -32.04 17.42
C VAL A 136 3.82 -32.52 18.05
N VAL A 137 3.67 -32.33 19.36
CA VAL A 137 2.40 -32.58 20.04
C VAL A 137 1.52 -31.35 19.87
N VAL A 138 0.36 -31.54 19.27
CA VAL A 138 -0.63 -30.48 19.07
C VAL A 138 -1.80 -30.73 20.01
N GLN A 139 -2.02 -29.79 20.94
CA GLN A 139 -3.18 -29.79 21.81
C GLN A 139 -4.35 -29.13 21.09
N VAL A 140 -5.37 -29.93 20.77
CA VAL A 140 -6.60 -29.47 20.11
C VAL A 140 -7.61 -29.02 21.16
N ASP A 141 -7.81 -29.84 22.20
CA ASP A 141 -8.69 -29.60 23.34
C ASP A 141 -7.97 -29.92 24.66
N PRO A 142 -8.51 -29.56 25.84
CA PRO A 142 -7.88 -29.83 27.14
C PRO A 142 -7.53 -31.30 27.41
N GLN A 143 -8.19 -32.25 26.74
CA GLN A 143 -7.95 -33.69 26.87
C GLN A 143 -7.62 -34.39 25.54
N THR A 144 -7.45 -33.63 24.45
CA THR A 144 -7.22 -34.18 23.11
C THR A 144 -5.86 -33.72 22.59
N TYR A 145 -4.94 -34.68 22.48
CA TYR A 145 -3.58 -34.47 22.00
C TYR A 145 -3.36 -35.24 20.71
N CYS A 146 -2.93 -34.53 19.68
CA CYS A 146 -2.60 -35.09 18.38
C CYS A 146 -1.10 -34.98 18.12
N LEU A 147 -0.61 -35.75 17.15
CA LEU A 147 0.75 -35.70 16.66
C LEU A 147 0.77 -35.11 15.26
N LEU A 148 1.61 -34.10 15.07
CA LEU A 148 1.94 -33.54 13.76
C LEU A 148 3.30 -34.08 13.33
N ASP A 149 3.35 -34.69 12.15
CA ASP A 149 4.62 -35.10 11.54
C ASP A 149 5.44 -33.85 11.20
N ILE A 150 6.73 -33.89 11.52
CA ILE A 150 7.62 -32.77 11.23
C ILE A 150 7.81 -32.56 9.73
N HIS A 151 7.67 -33.62 8.91
CA HIS A 151 7.70 -33.54 7.46
C HIS A 151 6.55 -32.68 6.93
N ASP A 152 5.33 -32.91 7.41
CA ASP A 152 4.14 -32.15 7.00
C ASP A 152 4.25 -30.69 7.42
N LEU A 153 4.72 -30.44 8.66
CA LEU A 153 5.00 -29.08 9.13
C LEU A 153 6.04 -28.36 8.26
N ASN A 154 7.12 -29.05 7.87
CA ASN A 154 8.15 -28.49 7.02
C ASN A 154 7.66 -28.23 5.60
N ILE A 155 6.89 -29.14 4.98
CA ILE A 155 6.30 -28.92 3.65
C ILE A 155 5.41 -27.67 3.67
N ALA A 156 4.53 -27.57 4.66
CA ALA A 156 3.66 -26.41 4.82
C ALA A 156 4.46 -25.12 5.01
N TYR A 157 5.49 -25.15 5.85
CA TYR A 157 6.41 -24.02 6.04
C TYR A 157 7.08 -23.60 4.72
N TRP A 158 7.60 -24.54 3.94
CA TRP A 158 8.25 -24.27 2.66
C TRP A 158 7.28 -23.72 1.61
N GLN A 159 6.04 -24.22 1.56
CA GLN A 159 5.01 -23.71 0.67
C GLN A 159 4.66 -22.26 0.99
N ILE A 160 4.37 -21.96 2.27
CA ILE A 160 4.04 -20.59 2.71
C ILE A 160 5.20 -19.65 2.42
N ARG A 161 6.43 -20.03 2.78
CA ARG A 161 7.65 -19.25 2.49
C ARG A 161 7.90 -19.06 1.00
N GLY A 162 7.64 -20.09 0.19
CA GLY A 162 7.81 -20.05 -1.26
C GLY A 162 6.87 -19.04 -1.91
N VAL A 163 5.59 -19.08 -1.54
CA VAL A 163 4.57 -18.12 -2.02
C VAL A 163 4.93 -16.70 -1.57
N GLU A 164 5.27 -16.49 -0.30
CA GLU A 164 5.70 -15.19 0.24
C GLU A 164 6.88 -14.62 -0.57
N THR A 165 7.90 -15.45 -0.80
CA THR A 165 9.12 -15.03 -1.51
C THR A 165 8.82 -14.70 -2.97
N GLN A 166 8.00 -15.49 -3.65
CA GLN A 166 7.61 -15.26 -5.05
C GLN A 166 6.85 -13.94 -5.20
N VAL A 167 5.83 -13.71 -4.36
CA VAL A 167 5.06 -12.47 -4.36
C VAL A 167 5.96 -11.27 -4.12
N ARG A 168 6.89 -11.37 -3.15
CA ARG A 168 7.85 -10.31 -2.87
C ARG A 168 8.79 -10.04 -4.05
N TYR A 169 9.25 -11.09 -4.74
CA TYR A 169 10.12 -10.97 -5.90
C TYR A 169 9.43 -10.27 -7.06
N GLU A 170 8.22 -10.70 -7.43
CA GLU A 170 7.44 -10.11 -8.54
C GLU A 170 7.13 -8.62 -8.30
N ARG A 171 6.85 -8.25 -7.05
CA ARG A 171 6.63 -6.84 -6.67
C ARG A 171 7.88 -6.01 -6.78
N THR A 172 9.00 -6.51 -6.25
CA THR A 172 10.29 -5.83 -6.33
C THR A 172 10.71 -5.63 -7.78
N GLN A 173 10.49 -6.63 -8.64
CA GLN A 173 10.71 -6.54 -10.09
C GLN A 173 9.85 -5.45 -10.73
N THR A 174 8.55 -5.42 -10.43
CA THR A 174 7.63 -4.40 -10.96
C THR A 174 8.06 -2.99 -10.55
N GLN A 175 8.46 -2.81 -9.29
CA GLN A 175 8.95 -1.52 -8.79
C GLN A 175 10.27 -1.12 -9.44
N MET A 176 11.20 -2.07 -9.63
CA MET A 176 12.45 -1.84 -10.34
C MET A 176 12.19 -1.40 -11.78
N ILE A 177 11.31 -2.10 -12.51
CA ILE A 177 10.91 -1.74 -13.88
C ILE A 177 10.28 -0.35 -13.91
N GLN A 178 9.40 -0.02 -12.96
CA GLN A 178 8.78 1.31 -12.91
C GLN A 178 9.81 2.41 -12.63
N THR A 179 10.77 2.16 -11.74
CA THR A 179 11.86 3.08 -11.41
C THR A 179 12.78 3.28 -12.63
N GLU A 180 13.13 2.20 -13.32
CA GLU A 180 13.94 2.24 -14.54
C GLU A 180 13.21 2.97 -15.67
N LYS A 181 11.91 2.74 -15.83
CA LYS A 181 11.07 3.48 -16.80
C LYS A 181 11.08 4.97 -16.49
N MET A 182 10.93 5.38 -15.23
CA MET A 182 10.99 6.79 -14.85
C MET A 182 12.38 7.38 -15.07
N ALA A 183 13.45 6.65 -14.75
CA ALA A 183 14.81 7.11 -15.01
C ALA A 183 15.12 7.23 -16.52
N SER A 184 14.67 6.27 -17.31
CA SER A 184 14.82 6.31 -18.77
C SER A 184 14.01 7.45 -19.39
N LEU A 185 12.77 7.63 -18.93
CA LEU A 185 11.92 8.76 -19.33
C LEU A 185 12.54 10.09 -18.91
N GLY A 186 13.12 10.20 -17.71
CA GLY A 186 13.84 11.39 -17.25
C GLY A 186 14.96 11.81 -18.20
N ARG A 187 15.83 10.88 -18.59
CA ARG A 187 16.91 11.18 -19.54
C ARG A 187 16.39 11.64 -20.91
N LEU A 188 15.33 11.01 -21.41
CA LEU A 188 14.72 11.39 -22.69
C LEU A 188 14.01 12.74 -22.60
N VAL A 189 13.26 12.96 -21.53
CA VAL A 189 12.54 14.21 -21.28
C VAL A 189 13.53 15.36 -21.11
N ASP A 190 14.67 15.19 -20.44
CA ASP A 190 15.67 16.26 -20.34
C ASP A 190 16.20 16.69 -21.72
N GLY A 191 16.49 15.74 -22.61
CA GLY A 191 16.94 16.04 -23.98
C GLY A 191 15.85 16.73 -24.81
N VAL A 192 14.64 16.15 -24.84
CA VAL A 192 13.49 16.70 -25.56
C VAL A 192 13.08 18.06 -24.99
N ALA A 193 13.16 18.26 -23.68
CA ALA A 193 12.84 19.52 -23.03
C ALA A 193 13.77 20.63 -23.49
N HIS A 194 15.09 20.38 -23.56
CA HIS A 194 16.03 21.36 -24.12
C HIS A 194 15.71 21.68 -25.58
N GLU A 195 15.47 20.66 -26.41
CA GLU A 195 15.14 20.85 -27.83
C GLU A 195 13.81 21.59 -28.07
N ILE A 196 12.85 21.51 -27.14
CA ILE A 196 11.59 22.28 -27.21
C ILE A 196 11.76 23.68 -26.60
N LEU A 197 12.51 23.82 -25.51
CA LEU A 197 12.70 25.10 -24.83
C LEU A 197 13.47 26.09 -25.70
N ASP A 198 14.43 25.62 -26.50
CA ASP A 198 15.21 26.46 -27.40
C ASP A 198 14.32 27.22 -28.43
N PRO A 199 13.51 26.58 -29.29
CA PRO A 199 12.62 27.27 -30.22
C PRO A 199 11.58 28.14 -29.51
N VAL A 200 11.07 27.72 -28.34
CA VAL A 200 10.16 28.55 -27.54
C VAL A 200 10.85 29.82 -27.05
N GLY A 201 12.10 29.72 -26.61
CA GLY A 201 12.92 30.86 -26.23
C GLY A 201 13.10 31.85 -27.38
N PHE A 202 13.41 31.34 -28.58
CA PHE A 202 13.50 32.17 -29.78
C PHE A 202 12.18 32.86 -30.12
N ILE A 203 11.04 32.15 -30.07
CA ILE A 203 9.71 32.73 -30.32
C ILE A 203 9.41 33.82 -29.29
N TRP A 204 9.60 33.52 -28.00
CA TRP A 204 9.31 34.45 -26.91
C TRP A 204 10.15 35.72 -26.96
N GLY A 205 11.45 35.59 -27.26
CA GLY A 205 12.35 36.72 -27.45
C GLY A 205 11.89 37.63 -28.59
N ASN A 206 11.55 37.06 -29.75
CA ASN A 206 11.07 37.83 -30.90
C ASN A 206 9.71 38.49 -30.66
N LEU A 207 8.80 37.86 -29.90
CA LEU A 207 7.50 38.46 -29.55
C LEU A 207 7.62 39.71 -28.69
N THR A 208 8.70 39.86 -27.93
CA THR A 208 8.98 41.08 -27.16
C THR A 208 9.31 42.24 -28.10
N HIS A 209 10.14 41.97 -29.12
CA HIS A 209 10.46 42.94 -30.15
C HIS A 209 9.25 43.29 -31.02
N LEU A 210 8.50 42.29 -31.50
CA LEU A 210 7.29 42.51 -32.30
C LEU A 210 6.26 43.37 -31.56
N SER A 211 6.00 43.07 -30.28
CA SER A 211 5.12 43.88 -29.44
C SER A 211 5.59 45.34 -29.34
N THR A 212 6.90 45.57 -29.26
CA THR A 212 7.49 46.90 -29.20
C THR A 212 7.34 47.63 -30.55
N TYR A 213 7.67 46.96 -31.66
CA TYR A 213 7.54 47.52 -33.01
C TYR A 213 6.09 47.88 -33.33
N THR A 214 5.14 46.99 -33.05
CA THR A 214 3.71 47.26 -33.23
C THR A 214 3.27 48.46 -32.40
N THR A 215 3.70 48.57 -31.14
CA THR A 215 3.37 49.72 -30.29
C THR A 215 3.94 51.02 -30.86
N GLN A 216 5.20 51.02 -31.31
CA GLN A 216 5.85 52.19 -31.90
C GLN A 216 5.19 52.63 -33.22
N ILE A 217 4.81 51.68 -34.08
CA ILE A 217 4.09 51.96 -35.33
C ILE A 217 2.70 52.55 -35.03
N MET A 218 1.97 52.01 -34.06
CA MET A 218 0.66 52.53 -33.66
C MET A 218 0.77 53.94 -33.06
N GLN A 219 1.81 54.22 -32.27
CA GLN A 219 2.10 55.57 -31.76
C GLN A 219 2.41 56.56 -32.88
N LEU A 220 3.17 56.15 -33.91
CA LEU A 220 3.47 56.99 -35.06
C LEU A 220 2.20 57.29 -35.88
N LEU A 221 1.38 56.26 -36.16
CA LEU A 221 0.09 56.43 -36.84
C LEU A 221 -0.83 57.40 -36.10
N ALA A 222 -0.94 57.24 -34.77
CA ALA A 222 -1.75 58.15 -33.95
C ALA A 222 -1.23 59.60 -33.98
N ALA A 223 0.09 59.80 -34.06
CA ALA A 223 0.68 61.14 -34.18
C ALA A 223 0.37 61.79 -35.54
N TYR A 224 0.37 61.02 -36.64
CA TYR A 224 -0.04 61.51 -37.96
C TYR A 224 -1.52 61.89 -38.00
N GLU A 225 -2.41 61.05 -37.44
CA GLU A 225 -3.85 61.34 -37.32
C GLU A 225 -4.12 62.64 -36.55
N GLN A 226 -3.33 62.94 -35.52
CA GLN A 226 -3.48 64.17 -34.73
C GLN A 226 -3.04 65.45 -35.47
N HIS A 227 -2.03 65.37 -36.34
CA HIS A 227 -1.42 66.55 -36.97
C HIS A 227 -1.89 66.82 -38.41
N PHE A 228 -2.59 65.86 -39.04
CA PHE A 228 -3.17 66.00 -40.39
C PHE A 228 -4.69 65.78 -40.36
N PRO A 229 -5.49 66.81 -40.00
CA PRO A 229 -6.95 66.71 -39.95
C PRO A 229 -7.62 66.63 -41.32
N GLU A 230 -6.95 67.03 -42.41
CA GLU A 230 -7.38 66.78 -43.79
C GLU A 230 -6.55 65.65 -44.40
N VAL A 231 -7.07 64.42 -44.31
CA VAL A 231 -6.46 63.24 -44.90
C VAL A 231 -6.85 63.16 -46.38
N PRO A 232 -5.88 63.05 -47.32
CA PRO A 232 -6.18 62.86 -48.74
C PRO A 232 -7.03 61.60 -48.98
N PRO A 233 -7.97 61.62 -49.94
CA PRO A 233 -8.87 60.49 -50.21
C PRO A 233 -8.10 59.20 -50.56
N GLU A 234 -6.95 59.30 -51.22
CA GLU A 234 -6.07 58.15 -51.52
C GLU A 234 -5.58 57.41 -50.26
N ILE A 235 -5.38 58.13 -49.15
CA ILE A 235 -4.94 57.53 -47.88
C ILE A 235 -6.14 56.95 -47.14
N THR A 236 -7.31 57.59 -47.21
CA THR A 236 -8.56 57.08 -46.61
C THR A 236 -9.00 55.79 -47.28
N ASP A 237 -8.97 55.73 -48.61
CA ASP A 237 -9.30 54.53 -49.39
C ASP A 237 -8.36 53.37 -49.01
N LEU A 238 -7.06 53.65 -48.81
CA LEU A 238 -6.08 52.66 -48.37
C LEU A 238 -6.32 52.19 -46.92
N GLN A 239 -6.71 53.08 -46.01
CA GLN A 239 -7.05 52.73 -44.62
C GLN A 239 -8.26 51.80 -44.55
N ASP A 240 -9.27 52.05 -45.38
CA ASP A 240 -10.45 51.20 -45.51
C ASP A 240 -10.09 49.86 -46.17
N GLU A 241 -9.25 49.84 -47.21
CA GLU A 241 -8.80 48.62 -47.90
C GLU A 241 -8.05 47.66 -46.96
N ILE A 242 -7.18 48.18 -46.08
CA ILE A 242 -6.42 47.37 -45.11
C ILE A 242 -7.17 47.11 -43.80
N GLU A 243 -8.37 47.66 -43.64
CA GLU A 243 -9.14 47.64 -42.39
C GLU A 243 -8.29 48.07 -41.18
N LEU A 244 -7.70 49.27 -41.25
CA LEU A 244 -6.69 49.72 -40.28
C LEU A 244 -7.17 49.66 -38.81
N ASP A 245 -8.44 49.98 -38.56
CA ASP A 245 -9.05 49.90 -37.22
C ASP A 245 -9.12 48.47 -36.68
N TYR A 246 -9.35 47.48 -37.55
CA TYR A 246 -9.29 46.07 -37.18
C TYR A 246 -7.86 45.69 -36.79
N LEU A 247 -6.86 46.03 -37.63
CA LEU A 247 -5.44 45.73 -37.37
C LEU A 247 -4.93 46.37 -36.08
N ARG A 248 -5.35 47.61 -35.79
CA ARG A 248 -4.99 48.35 -34.57
C ARG A 248 -5.44 47.60 -33.31
N ASN A 249 -6.58 46.90 -33.37
CA ASN A 249 -7.11 46.13 -32.25
C ASN A 249 -6.64 44.67 -32.23
N ASP A 250 -6.55 44.02 -33.39
CA ASP A 250 -6.23 42.59 -33.51
C ASP A 250 -4.73 42.31 -33.33
N LEU A 251 -3.82 43.11 -33.92
CA LEU A 251 -2.38 42.83 -33.84
C LEU A 251 -1.85 42.73 -32.40
N PRO A 252 -2.19 43.67 -31.48
CA PRO A 252 -1.80 43.54 -30.07
C PRO A 252 -2.38 42.27 -29.41
N GLN A 253 -3.63 41.93 -29.70
CA GLN A 253 -4.29 40.74 -29.15
C GLN A 253 -3.66 39.44 -29.68
N THR A 254 -3.36 39.40 -30.97
CA THR A 254 -2.70 38.27 -31.64
C THR A 254 -1.30 38.04 -31.07
N ILE A 255 -0.49 39.10 -30.90
CA ILE A 255 0.83 39.00 -30.27
C ILE A 255 0.71 38.52 -28.81
N ALA A 256 -0.26 39.03 -28.06
CA ALA A 256 -0.51 38.60 -26.68
C ALA A 256 -0.95 37.12 -26.60
N SER A 257 -1.78 36.68 -27.53
CA SER A 257 -2.23 35.28 -27.65
C SER A 257 -1.07 34.33 -27.94
N ILE A 258 -0.20 34.67 -28.90
CA ILE A 258 1.00 33.86 -29.21
C ILE A 258 1.93 33.82 -28.00
N ARG A 259 2.12 34.95 -27.29
CA ARG A 259 2.94 35.00 -26.07
C ARG A 259 2.39 34.08 -24.98
N ALA A 260 1.08 34.14 -24.72
CA ALA A 260 0.42 33.26 -23.77
C ALA A 260 0.57 31.77 -24.15
N GLY A 261 0.52 31.45 -25.45
CA GLY A 261 0.79 30.11 -25.97
C GLY A 261 2.23 29.64 -25.71
N ALA A 262 3.21 30.50 -25.99
CA ALA A 262 4.63 30.22 -25.74
C ALA A 262 4.93 30.02 -24.25
N ASP A 263 4.40 30.89 -23.39
CA ASP A 263 4.53 30.79 -21.93
C ASP A 263 3.92 29.49 -21.40
N ARG A 264 2.74 29.10 -21.93
CA ARG A 264 2.11 27.83 -21.58
C ARG A 264 2.96 26.63 -21.98
N LEU A 265 3.57 26.66 -23.17
CA LEU A 265 4.39 25.55 -23.65
C LEU A 265 5.67 25.42 -22.83
N LYS A 266 6.34 26.55 -22.52
CA LYS A 266 7.46 26.62 -21.58
C LYS A 266 7.10 25.98 -20.24
N ASN A 267 6.00 26.42 -19.62
CA ASN A 267 5.57 25.91 -18.32
C ASN A 267 5.27 24.40 -18.35
N LEU A 268 4.67 23.88 -19.43
CA LEU A 268 4.36 22.46 -19.56
C LEU A 268 5.62 21.62 -19.67
N VAL A 269 6.58 22.04 -20.51
CA VAL A 269 7.84 21.33 -20.70
C VAL A 269 8.66 21.35 -19.42
N THR A 270 8.77 22.50 -18.75
CA THR A 270 9.45 22.60 -17.45
C THR A 270 8.77 21.74 -16.39
N SER A 271 7.44 21.69 -16.35
CA SER A 271 6.71 20.83 -15.40
C SER A 271 6.96 19.34 -15.65
N LEU A 272 7.01 18.93 -16.93
CA LEU A 272 7.33 17.57 -17.31
C LEU A 272 8.77 17.21 -16.92
N GLN A 273 9.71 18.13 -17.15
CA GLN A 273 11.11 17.96 -16.77
C GLN A 273 11.27 17.80 -15.26
N ASN A 274 10.63 18.66 -14.47
CA ASN A 274 10.62 18.58 -13.02
C ASN A 274 10.01 17.26 -12.50
N PHE A 275 8.99 16.73 -13.18
CA PHE A 275 8.36 15.46 -12.82
C PHE A 275 9.24 14.25 -13.12
N CYS A 276 9.88 14.22 -14.29
CA CYS A 276 10.73 13.11 -14.71
C CYS A 276 12.17 13.19 -14.18
N HIS A 277 12.51 14.26 -13.44
CA HIS A 277 13.85 14.46 -12.90
C HIS A 277 14.27 13.27 -12.03
N ILE A 278 15.47 12.74 -12.31
CA ILE A 278 16.07 11.68 -11.52
C ILE A 278 16.60 12.31 -10.23
N ASP A 279 16.12 11.84 -9.09
CA ASP A 279 16.64 12.30 -7.80
C ASP A 279 18.14 12.00 -7.66
N ASP A 280 18.89 12.98 -7.18
CA ASP A 280 20.30 12.83 -6.82
C ASP A 280 20.49 11.93 -5.59
N VAL A 281 21.75 11.54 -5.32
CA VAL A 281 22.14 10.74 -4.14
C VAL A 281 21.80 11.44 -2.81
N TYR A 282 21.70 12.77 -2.82
CA TYR A 282 21.45 13.59 -1.64
C TYR A 282 20.26 14.54 -1.84
N PRO A 283 19.48 14.85 -0.77
CA PRO A 283 18.35 15.74 -0.87
C PRO A 283 18.80 17.18 -1.16
N LYS A 284 18.04 17.87 -2.02
CA LYS A 284 18.34 19.25 -2.44
C LYS A 284 17.23 20.20 -1.98
N PRO A 285 17.55 21.48 -1.72
CA PRO A 285 16.54 22.48 -1.43
C PRO A 285 15.62 22.65 -2.65
N ALA A 286 14.34 22.34 -2.48
CA ALA A 286 13.33 22.49 -3.51
C ALA A 286 12.14 23.33 -3.01
N ASN A 287 11.48 24.00 -3.94
CA ASN A 287 10.24 24.71 -3.68
C ASN A 287 9.06 23.74 -3.85
N ILE A 288 8.39 23.46 -2.74
CA ILE A 288 7.24 22.55 -2.70
C ILE A 288 6.06 23.07 -3.53
N HIS A 289 5.87 24.40 -3.62
CA HIS A 289 4.78 24.96 -4.43
C HIS A 289 5.00 24.67 -5.92
N ASP A 290 6.25 24.79 -6.40
CA ASP A 290 6.59 24.51 -7.79
C ASP A 290 6.36 23.02 -8.12
N CYS A 291 6.67 22.12 -7.19
CA CYS A 291 6.36 20.69 -7.30
C CYS A 291 4.85 20.43 -7.44
N LEU A 292 4.04 21.02 -6.55
CA LEU A 292 2.59 20.87 -6.56
C LEU A 292 1.96 21.43 -7.85
N ASP A 293 2.36 22.63 -8.24
CA ASP A 293 1.82 23.31 -9.42
C ASP A 293 2.23 22.60 -10.72
N SER A 294 3.44 22.04 -10.79
CA SER A 294 3.88 21.21 -11.92
C SER A 294 2.95 20.01 -12.11
N ILE A 295 2.57 19.34 -11.02
CA ILE A 295 1.71 18.14 -11.09
C ILE A 295 0.26 18.52 -11.41
N LEU A 296 -0.24 19.61 -10.84
CA LEU A 296 -1.56 20.14 -11.19
C LEU A 296 -1.63 20.51 -12.67
N LEU A 297 -0.55 21.04 -13.25
CA LEU A 297 -0.47 21.33 -14.67
C LEU A 297 -0.50 20.05 -15.52
N LEU A 298 0.26 19.02 -15.13
CA LEU A 298 0.26 17.71 -15.81
C LEU A 298 -1.10 17.02 -15.73
N LEU A 299 -1.81 17.16 -14.60
CA LEU A 299 -3.14 16.58 -14.37
C LEU A 299 -4.28 17.46 -14.91
N LYS A 300 -4.01 18.60 -15.54
CA LYS A 300 -5.03 19.57 -15.98
C LYS A 300 -6.14 18.95 -16.83
N SER A 301 -5.82 17.99 -17.69
CA SER A 301 -6.82 17.30 -18.53
C SER A 301 -7.77 16.41 -17.73
N ARG A 302 -7.32 15.85 -16.61
CA ARG A 302 -8.11 15.01 -15.70
C ARG A 302 -8.85 15.82 -14.64
N LEU A 303 -8.47 17.08 -14.46
CA LEU A 303 -9.10 18.03 -13.54
C LEU A 303 -10.30 18.77 -14.15
N SER A 304 -10.73 18.42 -15.36
CA SER A 304 -11.89 19.04 -16.00
C SER A 304 -13.16 18.79 -15.17
N GLY A 305 -13.76 19.87 -14.66
CA GLY A 305 -14.94 19.81 -13.79
C GLY A 305 -14.65 19.76 -12.29
N ILE A 306 -13.38 19.77 -11.87
CA ILE A 306 -12.95 19.83 -10.46
C ILE A 306 -12.37 21.21 -10.15
N GLN A 307 -12.86 21.85 -9.08
CA GLN A 307 -12.34 23.12 -8.58
C GLN A 307 -11.10 22.90 -7.72
N ILE A 308 -9.98 23.57 -8.05
CA ILE A 308 -8.76 23.54 -7.23
C ILE A 308 -8.67 24.83 -6.41
N VAL A 309 -8.64 24.70 -5.09
CA VAL A 309 -8.41 25.81 -4.15
C VAL A 309 -7.00 25.70 -3.57
N ARG A 310 -6.18 26.74 -3.75
CA ARG A 310 -4.79 26.80 -3.29
C ARG A 310 -4.67 27.79 -2.13
N ASN A 311 -4.35 27.28 -0.95
CA ASN A 311 -4.07 28.06 0.26
C ASN A 311 -2.59 27.91 0.60
N TYR A 312 -1.73 28.55 -0.20
CA TYR A 312 -0.28 28.46 -0.03
C TYR A 312 0.21 29.45 1.02
N GLY A 313 0.70 28.92 2.14
CA GLY A 313 1.44 29.71 3.13
C GLY A 313 2.88 29.95 2.68
N HIS A 314 3.61 30.82 3.38
CA HIS A 314 5.01 31.08 3.05
C HIS A 314 5.89 29.92 3.52
N LEU A 315 6.46 29.17 2.57
CA LEU A 315 7.35 28.04 2.83
C LEU A 315 8.79 28.39 2.48
N PRO A 316 9.77 28.16 3.38
CA PRO A 316 11.17 28.14 3.00
C PRO A 316 11.48 26.92 2.10
N PRO A 317 12.58 26.94 1.32
CA PRO A 317 13.03 25.78 0.56
C PRO A 317 13.24 24.56 1.47
N VAL A 318 12.67 23.42 1.09
CA VAL A 318 12.74 22.17 1.87
C VAL A 318 13.80 21.27 1.27
N SER A 319 14.68 20.71 2.09
CA SER A 319 15.64 19.70 1.64
C SER A 319 14.92 18.37 1.37
N CYS A 320 14.78 18.00 0.10
CA CYS A 320 14.03 16.80 -0.29
C CYS A 320 14.51 16.18 -1.61
N PHE A 321 14.04 14.96 -1.86
CA PHE A 321 14.12 14.29 -3.16
C PHE A 321 12.88 14.67 -3.98
N ALA A 322 13.03 15.64 -4.88
CA ALA A 322 11.91 16.28 -5.58
C ALA A 322 11.11 15.30 -6.46
N GLY A 323 11.77 14.37 -7.15
CA GLY A 323 11.11 13.36 -7.98
C GLY A 323 10.24 12.41 -7.15
N GLN A 324 10.75 11.96 -6.00
CA GLN A 324 10.00 11.17 -5.03
C GLN A 324 8.82 11.93 -4.41
N LEU A 325 8.99 13.21 -4.05
CA LEU A 325 7.86 14.03 -3.59
C LEU A 325 6.83 14.25 -4.70
N ASN A 326 7.29 14.43 -5.94
CA ASN A 326 6.40 14.53 -7.08
C ASN A 326 5.57 13.25 -7.26
N GLN A 327 6.17 12.08 -7.04
CA GLN A 327 5.46 10.81 -7.03
C GLN A 327 4.40 10.75 -5.91
N VAL A 328 4.71 11.24 -4.70
CA VAL A 328 3.75 11.32 -3.58
C VAL A 328 2.56 12.18 -3.96
N PHE A 329 2.79 13.40 -4.43
CA PHE A 329 1.72 14.34 -4.80
C PHE A 329 0.88 13.80 -5.96
N MET A 330 1.50 13.18 -6.97
CA MET A 330 0.80 12.54 -8.08
C MET A 330 -0.12 11.42 -7.60
N ASN A 331 0.35 10.56 -6.70
CA ASN A 331 -0.44 9.46 -6.14
C ASN A 331 -1.66 9.98 -5.37
N ILE A 332 -1.47 10.98 -4.51
CA ILE A 332 -2.54 11.57 -3.70
C ILE A 332 -3.57 12.28 -4.59
N LEU A 333 -3.11 13.16 -5.49
CA LEU A 333 -3.99 13.93 -6.38
C LEU A 333 -4.75 12.99 -7.33
N THR A 334 -4.10 11.97 -7.87
CA THR A 334 -4.79 10.97 -8.72
C THR A 334 -5.86 10.22 -7.92
N ASN A 335 -5.59 9.88 -6.66
CA ASN A 335 -6.58 9.23 -5.81
C ASN A 335 -7.79 10.14 -5.52
N ALA A 336 -7.55 11.41 -5.20
CA ALA A 336 -8.60 12.42 -5.00
C ALA A 336 -9.44 12.62 -6.28
N ILE A 337 -8.78 12.78 -7.44
CA ILE A 337 -9.45 12.92 -8.74
C ILE A 337 -10.32 11.70 -9.05
N ASN A 338 -9.79 10.50 -8.88
CA ASN A 338 -10.54 9.27 -9.15
C ASN A 338 -11.76 9.14 -8.25
N ALA A 339 -11.65 9.51 -6.97
CA ALA A 339 -12.78 9.50 -6.04
C ALA A 339 -13.89 10.47 -6.50
N LEU A 340 -13.51 11.70 -6.87
CA LEU A 340 -14.45 12.73 -7.33
C LEU A 340 -15.09 12.38 -8.68
N LEU A 341 -14.32 11.85 -9.63
CA LEU A 341 -14.86 11.42 -10.94
C LEU A 341 -15.84 10.25 -10.79
N ASN A 342 -15.52 9.27 -9.95
CA ASN A 342 -16.43 8.14 -9.69
C ASN A 342 -17.75 8.62 -9.07
N GLN A 343 -17.69 9.56 -8.13
CA GLN A 343 -18.89 10.17 -7.54
C GLN A 343 -19.71 10.93 -8.59
N ALA A 344 -19.06 11.74 -9.44
CA ALA A 344 -19.74 12.47 -10.51
C ALA A 344 -20.48 11.54 -11.47
N VAL A 345 -19.84 10.42 -11.87
CA VAL A 345 -20.45 9.39 -12.72
C VAL A 345 -21.64 8.72 -12.01
N GLN A 346 -21.48 8.35 -10.73
CA GLN A 346 -22.58 7.76 -9.95
C GLN A 346 -23.78 8.71 -9.82
N GLN A 347 -23.53 9.99 -9.59
CA GLN A 347 -24.58 11.02 -9.51
C GLN A 347 -25.26 11.23 -10.86
N GLU A 348 -24.52 11.22 -11.97
CA GLU A 348 -25.09 11.36 -13.31
C GLU A 348 -26.00 10.17 -13.67
N VAL A 349 -25.53 8.94 -13.44
CA VAL A 349 -26.31 7.71 -13.63
C VAL A 349 -27.55 7.69 -12.72
N ALA A 350 -27.40 8.05 -11.44
CA ALA A 350 -28.53 8.13 -10.51
C ALA A 350 -29.55 9.20 -10.94
N SER A 351 -29.08 10.34 -11.47
CA SER A 351 -29.96 11.41 -11.96
C SER A 351 -30.73 11.00 -13.21
N GLU A 352 -30.11 10.26 -14.14
CA GLU A 352 -30.78 9.71 -15.33
C GLU A 352 -31.80 8.64 -14.98
N LEU A 353 -31.50 7.76 -14.01
CA LEU A 353 -32.45 6.77 -13.51
C LEU A 353 -33.64 7.44 -12.80
N ARG A 354 -33.41 8.50 -12.01
CA ARG A 354 -34.48 9.28 -11.35
C ARG A 354 -35.35 10.05 -12.34
N LYS A 355 -34.77 10.68 -13.38
CA LYS A 355 -35.53 11.34 -14.46
C LYS A 355 -36.48 10.38 -15.18
N ARG A 356 -36.10 9.10 -15.31
CA ARG A 356 -36.95 8.07 -15.92
C ARG A 356 -38.07 7.56 -15.00
N GLN A 357 -37.98 7.79 -13.68
CA GLN A 357 -38.91 7.23 -12.69
C GLN A 357 -39.83 8.27 -12.03
N SER A 358 -39.49 9.57 -12.04
CA SER A 358 -40.36 10.60 -11.45
C SER A 358 -40.14 11.99 -12.06
N SER A 359 -41.23 12.64 -12.49
CA SER A 359 -41.24 13.96 -13.14
C SER A 359 -41.11 15.17 -12.19
N ILE A 360 -40.73 14.98 -10.93
CA ILE A 360 -40.64 16.10 -9.97
C ILE A 360 -39.45 15.87 -9.03
N VAL A 361 -38.35 16.61 -9.21
CA VAL A 361 -37.35 16.85 -8.15
C VAL A 361 -36.88 18.30 -8.28
N GLY A 362 -36.95 19.05 -7.18
CA GLY A 362 -36.42 20.42 -7.05
C GLY A 362 -34.89 20.46 -7.14
N PRO A 363 -34.28 21.66 -7.14
CA PRO A 363 -32.84 21.81 -7.30
C PRO A 363 -32.11 21.35 -6.03
N GLU A 364 -31.66 20.11 -5.98
CA GLU A 364 -30.60 19.71 -5.04
C GLU A 364 -29.32 20.48 -5.46
N GLU A 365 -28.78 21.29 -4.54
CA GLU A 365 -27.51 21.99 -4.74
C GLU A 365 -26.40 20.97 -5.01
N ARG A 366 -26.03 20.84 -6.28
CA ARG A 366 -24.88 20.03 -6.69
C ARG A 366 -23.61 20.67 -6.12
N LEU A 367 -23.08 20.09 -5.05
CA LEU A 367 -21.73 20.40 -4.56
C LEU A 367 -20.75 20.14 -5.71
N LYS A 368 -20.05 21.19 -6.16
CA LYS A 368 -19.03 21.06 -7.19
C LYS A 368 -17.85 20.25 -6.61
N PRO A 369 -17.33 19.25 -7.34
CA PRO A 369 -16.12 18.55 -6.94
C PRO A 369 -14.99 19.54 -6.71
N GLN A 370 -14.33 19.46 -5.55
CA GLN A 370 -13.30 20.40 -5.12
C GLN A 370 -12.15 19.67 -4.44
N ILE A 371 -10.93 20.08 -4.77
CA ILE A 371 -9.70 19.71 -4.06
C ILE A 371 -9.10 20.99 -3.48
N THR A 372 -8.79 20.97 -2.19
CA THR A 372 -8.17 22.06 -1.45
C THR A 372 -6.76 21.66 -1.04
N ILE A 373 -5.78 22.47 -1.41
CA ILE A 373 -4.37 22.27 -1.07
C ILE A 373 -3.94 23.40 -0.13
N THR A 374 -3.53 23.05 1.08
CA THR A 374 -3.11 24.00 2.10
C THR A 374 -1.66 23.70 2.49
N THR A 375 -0.82 24.74 2.51
CA THR A 375 0.56 24.61 2.99
C THR A 375 0.84 25.62 4.09
N GLN A 376 1.59 25.22 5.12
CA GLN A 376 1.94 26.09 6.25
C GLN A 376 3.20 25.57 6.94
N VAL A 377 3.93 26.46 7.62
CA VAL A 377 5.02 26.09 8.52
C VAL A 377 4.44 25.95 9.93
N ARG A 378 4.63 24.78 10.54
CA ARG A 378 4.23 24.51 11.93
C ARG A 378 5.48 24.41 12.80
N SER A 379 5.48 25.14 13.92
CA SER A 379 6.47 24.96 14.98
C SER A 379 5.89 24.03 16.05
N ALA A 380 6.67 23.07 16.55
CA ALA A 380 6.27 22.23 17.67
C ALA A 380 6.07 23.09 18.93
N PRO A 381 5.15 22.71 19.85
CA PRO A 381 5.00 23.38 21.14
C PRO A 381 6.30 23.32 21.96
N ALA A 382 6.56 24.37 22.72
CA ALA A 382 7.85 24.70 23.35
C ALA A 382 8.41 23.71 24.40
N ASP A 383 7.74 22.59 24.66
CA ASP A 383 8.09 21.63 25.72
C ASP A 383 8.87 20.39 25.24
N SER A 384 9.30 20.34 23.97
CA SER A 384 10.16 19.24 23.48
C SER A 384 11.65 19.54 23.71
N PRO A 385 12.45 18.60 24.26
CA PRO A 385 13.84 18.85 24.68
C PRO A 385 14.87 19.03 23.55
N ASP A 386 14.44 19.07 22.28
CA ASP A 386 15.33 19.19 21.12
C ASP A 386 15.07 20.50 20.34
N PRO A 387 15.90 21.54 20.51
CA PRO A 387 15.65 22.88 19.94
C PRO A 387 15.94 23.00 18.44
N ILE A 388 16.49 21.96 17.79
CA ILE A 388 16.90 21.98 16.37
C ILE A 388 15.89 21.20 15.49
N ALA A 389 14.97 20.42 16.07
CA ALA A 389 14.02 19.55 15.33
C ALA A 389 12.57 20.11 15.23
N SER A 390 12.34 21.36 15.58
CA SER A 390 10.99 21.83 15.97
C SER A 390 10.18 22.49 14.85
N ARG A 391 10.68 22.62 13.61
CA ARG A 391 9.92 23.24 12.49
C ARG A 391 9.59 22.21 11.42
N TRP A 392 8.34 22.23 11.00
CA TRP A 392 7.79 21.31 10.02
C TRP A 392 7.07 22.09 8.92
N VAL A 393 7.24 21.69 7.67
CA VAL A 393 6.34 22.06 6.59
C VAL A 393 5.19 21.08 6.57
N THR A 394 3.96 21.56 6.69
CA THR A 394 2.76 20.72 6.54
C THR A 394 2.09 21.01 5.21
N ILE A 395 1.81 19.95 4.45
CA ILE A 395 1.12 19.97 3.16
C ILE A 395 -0.14 19.16 3.33
N GLN A 396 -1.29 19.80 3.19
CA GLN A 396 -2.61 19.19 3.35
C GLN A 396 -3.31 19.19 1.99
N ILE A 397 -3.79 18.03 1.55
CA ILE A 397 -4.58 17.87 0.33
C ILE A 397 -5.90 17.22 0.73
N ALA A 398 -6.99 17.96 0.60
CA ALA A 398 -8.34 17.52 0.97
C ALA A 398 -9.28 17.55 -0.24
N ASP A 399 -10.04 16.49 -0.44
CA ASP A 399 -11.16 16.44 -1.38
C ASP A 399 -12.50 16.51 -0.64
N ASN A 400 -13.55 16.95 -1.34
CA ASN A 400 -14.93 16.92 -0.86
C ASN A 400 -15.71 15.69 -1.38
N GLY A 401 -15.01 14.58 -1.62
CA GLY A 401 -15.59 13.36 -2.17
C GLY A 401 -16.39 12.53 -1.15
N PRO A 402 -16.79 11.29 -1.51
CA PRO A 402 -17.62 10.44 -0.65
C PRO A 402 -16.86 9.85 0.56
N GLY A 403 -15.56 10.15 0.69
CA GLY A 403 -14.66 9.52 1.65
C GLY A 403 -14.28 8.09 1.27
N ILE A 404 -13.54 7.42 2.15
CA ILE A 404 -13.08 6.05 2.01
C ILE A 404 -13.97 5.15 2.87
N ALA A 405 -14.54 4.10 2.28
CA ALA A 405 -15.30 3.09 3.01
C ALA A 405 -14.45 2.42 4.11
N ALA A 406 -15.02 2.15 5.28
CA ALA A 406 -14.31 1.68 6.47
C ALA A 406 -13.41 0.45 6.22
N ALA A 407 -13.89 -0.54 5.46
CA ALA A 407 -13.11 -1.73 5.11
C ALA A 407 -11.86 -1.39 4.27
N LYS A 408 -12.01 -0.48 3.29
CA LYS A 408 -10.90 -0.02 2.44
C LYS A 408 -9.95 0.91 3.22
N TYR A 409 -10.48 1.72 4.13
CA TYR A 409 -9.69 2.59 5.00
C TYR A 409 -8.78 1.76 5.89
N GLN A 410 -9.31 0.71 6.54
CA GLN A 410 -8.52 -0.20 7.36
C GLN A 410 -7.45 -0.91 6.53
N GLN A 411 -7.79 -1.38 5.32
CA GLN A 411 -6.81 -2.01 4.43
C GLN A 411 -5.66 -1.07 4.04
N ILE A 412 -5.93 0.22 3.84
CA ILE A 412 -4.90 1.23 3.56
C ILE A 412 -4.02 1.45 4.80
N LEU A 413 -4.60 1.55 6.00
CA LEU A 413 -3.81 1.67 7.23
C LEU A 413 -2.96 0.43 7.50
N ASP A 414 -3.50 -0.76 7.26
CA ASP A 414 -2.77 -2.01 7.41
C ASP A 414 -1.57 -2.05 6.46
N SER A 415 -1.68 -1.48 5.26
CA SER A 415 -0.57 -1.36 4.31
C SER A 415 0.57 -0.43 4.75
N PHE A 416 0.34 0.44 5.74
CA PHE A 416 1.39 1.31 6.31
C PHE A 416 2.20 0.60 7.41
N SER A 417 1.67 -0.51 7.96
CA SER A 417 2.29 -1.27 9.04
C SER A 417 3.48 -2.09 8.56
N VAL A 418 4.53 -2.20 9.40
CA VAL A 418 5.79 -2.89 9.06
C VAL A 418 5.60 -4.38 8.78
N GLU A 419 4.65 -4.99 9.46
CA GLU A 419 4.37 -6.44 9.45
C GLU A 419 3.64 -6.88 8.16
N ASN A 420 2.80 -6.02 7.58
CA ASN A 420 2.01 -6.32 6.38
C ASN A 420 2.62 -5.75 5.09
N ARG A 421 3.86 -5.24 5.15
CA ARG A 421 4.58 -4.60 4.01
C ARG A 421 4.69 -5.52 2.79
N ALA A 422 4.78 -6.83 3.01
CA ALA A 422 5.00 -7.80 1.94
C ALA A 422 3.73 -8.12 1.14
N ASP A 423 2.52 -7.87 1.67
CA ASP A 423 1.28 -8.46 1.12
C ASP A 423 0.30 -7.46 0.50
N LYS A 424 0.38 -6.16 0.79
CA LYS A 424 -0.58 -5.16 0.26
C LYS A 424 0.04 -3.78 -0.03
N GLU A 425 1.02 -3.70 -0.92
CA GLU A 425 1.62 -2.40 -1.28
C GLU A 425 0.73 -1.61 -2.26
N THR A 426 0.10 -0.54 -1.77
CA THR A 426 -0.71 0.40 -2.57
C THR A 426 0.11 1.62 -2.99
N SER A 427 -0.37 2.42 -3.97
CA SER A 427 0.29 3.71 -4.33
C SER A 427 0.41 4.66 -3.14
N LEU A 428 -0.53 4.59 -2.18
CA LEU A 428 -0.47 5.34 -0.93
C LEU A 428 0.58 4.76 0.04
N ALA A 429 0.79 3.44 0.06
CA ALA A 429 1.85 2.82 0.86
C ALA A 429 3.25 3.24 0.39
N VAL A 430 3.47 3.31 -0.93
CA VAL A 430 4.71 3.88 -1.51
C VAL A 430 4.87 5.33 -1.08
N SER A 431 3.78 6.11 -1.12
CA SER A 431 3.81 7.52 -0.71
C SER A 431 4.16 7.67 0.78
N TYR A 432 3.56 6.84 1.64
CA TYR A 432 3.90 6.77 3.06
C TYR A 432 5.38 6.47 3.28
N GLN A 433 5.93 5.47 2.59
CA GLN A 433 7.34 5.10 2.69
C GLN A 433 8.30 6.22 2.25
N ILE A 434 8.00 6.89 1.13
CA ILE A 434 8.79 8.03 0.66
C ILE A 434 8.84 9.11 1.73
N ILE A 435 7.70 9.43 2.35
CA ILE A 435 7.66 10.46 3.39
C ILE A 435 8.38 10.00 4.66
N THR A 436 8.06 8.83 5.21
CA THR A 436 8.59 8.42 6.52
C THR A 436 10.04 7.91 6.45
N ALA A 437 10.38 7.10 5.45
CA ALA A 437 11.68 6.43 5.40
C ALA A 437 12.75 7.25 4.67
N LYS A 438 12.38 8.00 3.62
CA LYS A 438 13.35 8.80 2.84
C LYS A 438 13.47 10.24 3.34
N HIS A 439 12.38 10.84 3.80
CA HIS A 439 12.36 12.24 4.23
C HIS A 439 12.27 12.43 5.75
N GLY A 440 12.19 11.35 6.54
CA GLY A 440 12.01 11.43 8.00
C GLY A 440 10.71 12.14 8.41
N GLY A 441 9.74 12.22 7.49
CA GLY A 441 8.50 12.96 7.62
C GLY A 441 7.39 12.18 8.34
N ARG A 442 6.21 12.79 8.43
CA ARG A 442 4.98 12.12 8.90
C ARG A 442 3.90 12.18 7.83
N PHE A 443 3.07 11.15 7.76
CA PHE A 443 1.98 11.04 6.80
C PHE A 443 0.71 10.64 7.52
N TYR A 444 -0.34 11.43 7.39
CA TYR A 444 -1.64 11.21 8.02
C TYR A 444 -2.74 11.13 6.97
N LEU A 445 -3.69 10.21 7.20
CA LEU A 445 -4.87 10.02 6.38
C LEU A 445 -6.11 10.12 7.25
N ARG A 446 -6.98 11.09 6.96
CA ARG A 446 -8.30 11.24 7.59
C ARG A 446 -9.37 11.09 6.52
N SER A 447 -10.43 10.36 6.83
CA SER A 447 -11.56 10.23 5.90
C SER A 447 -12.85 10.05 6.67
N GLN A 448 -13.89 10.73 6.24
CA GLN A 448 -15.23 10.58 6.80
C GLN A 448 -16.18 10.12 5.69
N PRO A 449 -16.71 8.88 5.76
CA PRO A 449 -17.69 8.41 4.79
C PRO A 449 -19.01 9.16 4.93
N GLU A 450 -19.69 9.36 3.79
CA GLU A 450 -21.04 9.92 3.75
C GLU A 450 -22.00 9.02 4.56
N THR A 451 -22.29 9.39 5.80
CA THR A 451 -23.20 8.64 6.66
C THR A 451 -24.61 9.11 6.35
N ILE A 452 -25.43 8.24 5.73
CA ILE A 452 -26.86 8.47 5.58
C ILE A 452 -27.44 8.70 6.97
N MET A 453 -28.08 9.86 7.17
CA MET A 453 -28.51 10.37 8.46
C MET A 453 -29.06 9.33 9.44
N ALA A 454 -28.44 9.25 10.63
CA ALA A 454 -29.14 8.93 11.87
C ALA A 454 -28.53 9.70 13.05
N SER A 455 -29.32 10.67 13.55
CA SER A 455 -29.31 11.29 14.88
C SER A 455 -28.05 11.99 15.43
N SER A 456 -28.12 13.33 15.39
CA SER A 456 -28.00 14.30 16.49
C SER A 456 -26.86 14.23 17.54
N VAL A 457 -26.20 15.39 17.64
CA VAL A 457 -25.51 16.02 18.80
C VAL A 457 -24.00 15.76 18.95
N ALA A 458 -23.19 16.81 18.70
CA ALA A 458 -21.98 17.28 19.42
C ALA A 458 -20.99 17.98 18.44
N PRO A 459 -20.11 18.91 18.89
CA PRO A 459 -19.97 20.23 18.26
C PRO A 459 -18.72 20.43 17.38
N ALA A 460 -18.87 21.38 16.44
CA ALA A 460 -17.85 22.26 15.85
C ALA A 460 -16.46 21.66 15.57
N CYS A 461 -16.36 20.80 14.55
CA CYS A 461 -15.14 20.68 13.75
C CYS A 461 -15.57 20.66 12.27
N SER A 462 -15.13 21.65 11.51
CA SER A 462 -15.52 21.92 10.12
C SER A 462 -14.89 20.92 9.14
N ILE A 463 -15.22 19.63 9.27
CA ILE A 463 -14.90 18.63 8.24
C ILE A 463 -16.18 18.42 7.46
N ASN A 464 -16.30 19.12 6.32
CA ASN A 464 -17.25 18.71 5.29
C ASN A 464 -16.78 17.35 4.73
N HIS A 465 -17.71 16.46 4.40
CA HIS A 465 -17.49 15.12 3.86
C HIS A 465 -16.31 15.04 2.87
N GLY A 466 -15.46 14.00 2.97
CA GLY A 466 -14.26 13.91 2.12
C GLY A 466 -13.11 13.04 2.64
N THR A 467 -12.00 13.08 1.89
CA THR A 467 -10.70 12.50 2.30
C THR A 467 -9.65 13.59 2.40
N GLU A 468 -8.83 13.52 3.44
CA GLU A 468 -7.76 14.45 3.75
C GLU A 468 -6.44 13.70 3.94
N PHE A 469 -5.42 14.14 3.22
CA PHE A 469 -4.04 13.69 3.34
C PHE A 469 -3.20 14.83 3.93
N GLU A 470 -2.46 14.57 5.00
CA GLU A 470 -1.59 15.56 5.65
C GLU A 470 -0.16 15.02 5.72
N ILE A 471 0.78 15.71 5.06
CA ILE A 471 2.21 15.37 4.99
C ILE A 471 2.99 16.37 5.80
N TRP A 472 3.89 15.91 6.67
CA TRP A 472 4.81 16.74 7.43
C TRP A 472 6.24 16.45 6.99
N LEU A 473 6.96 17.48 6.55
CA LEU A 473 8.37 17.40 6.18
C LEU A 473 9.21 18.20 7.17
N PRO A 474 10.34 17.67 7.66
CA PRO A 474 11.21 18.39 8.58
C PRO A 474 11.89 19.56 7.87
N LEU A 475 11.97 20.71 8.55
CA LEU A 475 12.81 21.85 8.18
C LEU A 475 14.11 21.74 8.95
N VAL A 476 15.15 21.19 8.30
CA VAL A 476 16.52 21.08 8.84
C VAL A 476 17.26 22.39 8.65
#